data_AF-A0A4S4BN49-F1
#
_entry.id   AF-A0A4S4BN49-F1
#
_cell.length_a   1.000
_cell.length_b   1.000
_cell.length_c   1.000
_cell.angle_alpha   90.00
_cell.angle_beta   90.00
_cell.angle_gamma   90.00
#
_symmetry.space_group_name_H-M   'P 1'
#
loop_
_entity.id
_entity.type
_entity.pdbx_description
1 polymer ?
#
loop_
_entity_poly.entity_id
_entity_poly.type
_entity_poly.pdbx_seq_one_letter_code
_entity_poly.pdbx_strand_id
1 'polypeptide(L)'
;MKTREISADEFSSRFGVERAAGDFAYFVCDNGIGMIRDNRTRTMEVIVLPEAKPEALSEEDEIALMSAICGEYEQDCLWNDGLPKSDRLQDYEEREQAAGRRLNGIRAMLGGAIAVCFALIAWFCLQDWT
;
A
#
# COMPACT_ATOMS: atom_id res chain seq x y z
N MET A 1 -23.37 -12.09 8.65
CA MET A 1 -22.60 -13.23 8.12
C MET A 1 -21.75 -13.82 9.25
N LYS A 2 -21.80 -15.14 9.50
CA LYS A 2 -21.00 -15.78 10.55
C LYS A 2 -19.78 -16.46 9.94
N THR A 3 -18.59 -16.10 10.43
CA THR A 3 -17.32 -16.72 10.05
C THR A 3 -16.85 -17.67 11.16
N ARG A 4 -16.30 -18.81 10.77
CA ARG A 4 -15.67 -19.77 11.70
C ARG A 4 -14.29 -20.15 11.19
N GLU A 5 -13.29 -20.04 12.04
CA GLU A 5 -11.95 -20.56 11.76
C GLU A 5 -11.97 -22.10 11.75
N ILE A 6 -11.31 -22.70 10.77
CA ILE A 6 -11.19 -24.15 10.61
C ILE A 6 -9.74 -24.54 10.35
N SER A 7 -9.43 -25.83 10.49
CA SER A 7 -8.09 -26.34 10.18
C SER A 7 -7.84 -26.38 8.67
N ALA A 8 -6.56 -26.36 8.27
CA ALA A 8 -6.14 -26.48 6.88
C ALA A 8 -6.65 -27.78 6.21
N ASP A 9 -6.75 -28.87 6.98
CA ASP A 9 -7.21 -30.17 6.49
C ASP A 9 -8.74 -30.16 6.25
N GLU A 10 -9.50 -29.50 7.13
CA GLU A 10 -10.94 -29.30 6.94
C GLU A 10 -11.22 -28.35 5.77
N PHE A 11 -10.36 -27.35 5.55
CA PHE A 11 -10.51 -26.40 4.46
C PHE A 11 -10.22 -27.05 3.09
N SER A 12 -9.08 -27.74 2.97
CA SER A 12 -8.67 -28.43 1.73
C SER A 12 -9.66 -29.52 1.31
N SER A 13 -10.23 -30.26 2.26
CA SER A 13 -11.26 -31.27 1.97
C SER A 13 -12.58 -30.70 1.47
N ARG A 14 -12.92 -29.45 1.84
CA ARG A 14 -14.15 -28.78 1.41
C ARG A 14 -14.00 -28.01 0.10
N PHE A 15 -12.90 -27.29 -0.07
CA PHE A 15 -12.71 -26.37 -1.20
C PHE A 15 -11.80 -26.94 -2.29
N GLY A 16 -11.18 -28.11 -2.06
CA GLY A 16 -10.28 -28.75 -3.02
C GLY A 16 -8.96 -27.99 -3.23
N VAL A 17 -8.66 -27.02 -2.37
CA VAL A 17 -7.44 -26.21 -2.45
C VAL A 17 -6.34 -26.89 -1.66
N GLU A 18 -5.17 -27.07 -2.29
CA GLU A 18 -4.00 -27.61 -1.62
C GLU A 18 -3.61 -26.73 -0.43
N ARG A 19 -3.14 -27.37 0.66
CA ARG A 19 -2.67 -26.66 1.84
C ARG A 19 -1.50 -25.75 1.45
N ALA A 20 -1.70 -24.44 1.60
CA ALA A 20 -0.62 -23.47 1.54
C ALA A 20 0.40 -23.75 2.67
N ALA A 21 1.68 -23.91 2.29
CA ALA A 21 2.76 -24.10 3.25
C ALA A 21 3.14 -22.75 3.88
N GLY A 22 2.89 -22.58 5.19
CA GLY A 22 3.21 -21.34 5.90
C GLY A 22 2.30 -21.05 7.08
N ASP A 23 2.34 -19.79 7.54
CA ASP A 23 1.50 -19.26 8.60
C ASP A 23 0.21 -18.68 8.00
N PHE A 24 -0.75 -19.57 7.74
CA PHE A 24 -2.05 -19.24 7.16
C PHE A 24 -3.18 -19.58 8.13
N ALA A 25 -4.21 -18.73 8.16
CA ALA A 25 -5.47 -18.98 8.86
C ALA A 25 -6.58 -19.21 7.83
N TYR A 26 -7.43 -20.21 8.09
CA TYR A 26 -8.48 -20.65 7.17
C TYR A 26 -9.86 -20.42 7.80
N PHE A 27 -10.76 -19.77 7.05
CA PHE A 27 -12.09 -19.43 7.53
C PHE A 27 -13.17 -19.93 6.57
N VAL A 28 -14.31 -20.31 7.14
CA VAL A 28 -15.51 -20.67 6.38
C VAL A 28 -16.67 -19.83 6.83
N CYS A 29 -17.41 -19.35 5.84
CA CYS A 29 -18.61 -18.57 6.02
C CYS A 29 -19.85 -19.45 5.87
N ASP A 30 -20.94 -19.04 6.53
CA ASP A 30 -22.25 -19.69 6.47
C ASP A 30 -22.87 -19.72 5.06
N ASN A 31 -22.47 -18.80 4.19
CA ASN A 31 -22.88 -18.75 2.77
C ASN A 31 -22.04 -19.65 1.83
N GLY A 32 -21.16 -20.51 2.36
CA GLY A 32 -20.38 -21.46 1.55
C GLY A 32 -19.12 -20.89 0.93
N ILE A 33 -18.67 -19.72 1.39
CA ILE A 33 -17.42 -19.09 0.97
C ILE A 33 -16.29 -19.50 1.91
N GLY A 34 -15.17 -19.89 1.33
CA GLY A 34 -13.91 -20.16 2.02
C GLY A 34 -12.96 -18.97 1.88
N MET A 35 -12.19 -18.69 2.93
CA MET A 35 -11.20 -17.61 2.94
C MET A 35 -9.87 -18.13 3.49
N ILE A 36 -8.79 -17.71 2.85
CA ILE A 36 -7.43 -17.98 3.29
C ILE A 36 -6.78 -16.64 3.61
N ARG A 37 -6.28 -16.50 4.85
CA ARG A 37 -5.51 -15.33 5.28
C ARG A 37 -4.04 -15.72 5.44
N ASP A 38 -3.15 -15.01 4.79
CA ASP A 38 -1.72 -15.06 5.07
C ASP A 38 -1.41 -14.14 6.26
N ASN A 39 -0.94 -14.70 7.38
CA ASN A 39 -0.65 -13.92 8.57
C ASN A 39 0.61 -13.05 8.42
N ARG A 40 1.54 -13.41 7.51
CA ARG A 40 2.79 -12.68 7.28
C ARG A 40 2.59 -11.50 6.35
N THR A 41 1.93 -11.71 5.22
CA THR A 41 1.72 -10.66 4.20
C THR A 41 0.42 -9.89 4.43
N ARG A 42 -0.44 -10.35 5.34
CA ARG A 42 -1.78 -9.80 5.61
C ARG A 42 -2.67 -9.77 4.37
N THR A 43 -2.41 -10.62 3.38
CA THR A 43 -3.27 -10.77 2.19
C THR A 43 -4.35 -11.81 2.44
N MET A 44 -5.48 -11.65 1.76
CA MET A 44 -6.60 -12.59 1.83
C MET A 44 -6.97 -13.09 0.43
N GLU A 45 -7.26 -14.38 0.34
CA GLU A 45 -7.82 -15.01 -0.86
C GLU A 45 -9.20 -15.57 -0.53
N VAL A 46 -10.17 -15.29 -1.41
CA VAL A 46 -11.56 -15.73 -1.26
C VAL A 46 -11.85 -16.80 -2.30
N ILE A 47 -12.34 -17.95 -1.84
CA ILE A 47 -12.65 -19.11 -2.67
C ILE A 47 -14.14 -19.40 -2.55
N VAL A 48 -14.83 -19.40 -3.68
CA VAL A 48 -16.27 -19.67 -3.75
C VAL A 48 -16.48 -21.00 -4.45
N LEU A 49 -17.18 -21.92 -3.81
CA LEU A 49 -17.57 -23.19 -4.45
C LEU A 49 -18.58 -22.90 -5.59
N PRO A 50 -18.50 -23.60 -6.72
CA PRO A 50 -19.41 -23.38 -7.86
C PRO A 50 -20.88 -23.68 -7.54
N GLU A 51 -21.16 -24.43 -6.49
CA GLU A 51 -22.53 -24.71 -6.00
C GLU A 51 -23.05 -23.65 -5.02
N ALA A 52 -22.18 -22.79 -4.49
CA ALA A 52 -22.62 -21.64 -3.72
C ALA A 52 -23.27 -20.65 -4.69
N LYS A 53 -24.55 -20.33 -4.47
CA LYS A 53 -25.17 -19.20 -5.17
C LYS A 53 -24.31 -17.98 -4.86
N PRO A 54 -23.68 -17.34 -5.86
CA PRO A 54 -23.04 -16.07 -5.64
C PRO A 54 -24.19 -15.06 -5.51
N GLU A 55 -24.85 -15.03 -4.35
CA GLU A 55 -25.37 -13.76 -3.88
C GLU A 55 -24.12 -12.90 -3.76
N ALA A 56 -23.92 -12.02 -4.74
CA ALA A 56 -22.84 -11.05 -4.73
C ALA A 56 -22.81 -10.45 -3.33
N LEU A 57 -21.70 -10.60 -2.62
CA LEU A 57 -21.56 -9.93 -1.33
C LEU A 57 -21.87 -8.47 -1.57
N SER A 58 -22.72 -7.89 -0.73
CA SER A 58 -22.84 -6.45 -0.73
C SER A 58 -21.49 -5.85 -0.30
N GLU A 59 -21.14 -4.68 -0.81
CA GLU A 59 -19.90 -3.98 -0.41
C GLU A 59 -19.82 -3.82 1.12
N GLU A 60 -20.97 -3.68 1.79
CA GLU A 60 -21.06 -3.59 3.25
C GLU A 60 -20.69 -4.92 3.93
N ASP A 61 -21.10 -6.05 3.37
CA ASP A 61 -20.77 -7.38 3.88
C ASP A 61 -19.29 -7.71 3.66
N GLU A 62 -18.70 -7.30 2.54
CA GLU A 62 -17.25 -7.43 2.30
C GLU A 62 -16.45 -6.66 3.35
N ILE A 63 -16.83 -5.41 3.64
CA ILE A 63 -16.15 -4.57 4.63
C ILE A 63 -16.31 -5.14 6.05
N ALA A 64 -17.52 -5.58 6.40
CA ALA A 64 -17.79 -6.18 7.71
C ALA A 64 -16.97 -7.46 7.93
N LEU A 65 -16.81 -8.26 6.87
CA LEU A 65 -16.04 -9.48 6.89
C LEU A 65 -14.52 -9.24 6.97
N MET A 66 -14.02 -8.27 6.21
CA MET A 66 -12.63 -7.82 6.31
C MET A 66 -12.29 -7.34 7.72
N SER A 67 -13.20 -6.60 8.36
CA SER A 67 -13.05 -6.17 9.76
C SER A 67 -13.12 -7.34 10.75
N ALA A 68 -14.01 -8.31 10.54
CA ALA A 68 -14.15 -9.47 11.43
C ALA A 68 -12.94 -10.42 11.39
N ILE A 69 -12.29 -10.56 10.23
CA ILE A 69 -11.18 -11.51 10.03
C ILE A 69 -9.83 -10.86 10.32
N CYS A 70 -9.65 -9.57 10.02
CA CYS A 70 -8.38 -8.89 10.19
C CYS A 70 -8.15 -8.28 11.59
N GLY A 71 -9.18 -8.26 12.45
CA GLY A 71 -9.18 -7.46 13.69
C GLY A 71 -9.61 -6.01 13.38
N GLU A 72 -9.56 -5.10 14.36
CA GLU A 72 -9.78 -3.67 14.09
C GLU A 72 -8.94 -3.28 12.88
N TYR A 73 -9.63 -3.01 11.79
CA TYR A 73 -8.99 -2.58 10.56
C TYR A 73 -8.47 -1.18 10.87
N GLU A 74 -7.21 -1.08 11.33
CA GLU A 74 -6.42 0.09 11.01
C GLU A 74 -6.40 0.10 9.50
N GLN A 75 -7.31 0.89 8.94
CA GLN A 75 -7.30 1.24 7.55
C GLN A 75 -5.97 1.98 7.38
N ASP A 76 -4.91 1.23 7.12
CA ASP A 76 -3.63 1.65 6.54
C ASP A 76 -3.87 2.06 5.08
N CYS A 77 -5.07 2.56 4.77
CA CYS A 77 -5.05 3.68 3.87
C CYS A 77 -4.16 4.73 4.52
N LEU A 78 -3.04 4.98 3.84
CA LEU A 78 -2.21 6.17 3.92
C LEU A 78 -3.02 7.50 3.74
N TRP A 79 -4.29 7.55 4.14
CA TRP A 79 -5.09 8.75 4.35
C TRP A 79 -4.69 9.47 5.65
N ASN A 80 -3.82 8.90 6.50
CA ASN A 80 -3.51 9.48 7.81
C ASN A 80 -2.27 10.39 7.86
N ASP A 81 -1.52 10.60 6.77
CA ASP A 81 -0.35 11.50 6.78
C ASP A 81 -0.17 12.36 5.50
N GLY A 82 -1.25 12.69 4.79
CA GLY A 82 -1.19 13.84 3.86
C GLY A 82 -1.84 13.73 2.49
N LEU A 83 -2.71 12.74 2.24
CA LEU A 83 -3.53 12.72 1.02
C LEU A 83 -4.99 13.09 1.37
N PRO A 84 -5.53 14.19 0.84
CA PRO A 84 -6.95 14.54 0.98
C PRO A 84 -7.86 13.51 0.29
N LYS A 85 -8.97 13.14 0.94
CA LYS A 85 -10.00 12.20 0.44
C LYS A 85 -10.65 12.60 -0.90
N SER A 86 -10.41 13.81 -1.38
CA SER A 86 -10.89 14.28 -2.69
C SER A 86 -9.89 15.29 -3.24
N ASP A 87 -8.78 14.79 -3.78
CA ASP A 87 -7.85 15.67 -4.50
C ASP A 87 -8.51 16.16 -5.78
N ARG A 88 -8.64 17.48 -5.89
CA ARG A 88 -8.96 18.11 -7.17
C ARG A 88 -7.69 18.16 -8.01
N LEU A 89 -7.84 18.24 -9.34
CA LEU A 89 -6.70 18.40 -10.25
C LEU A 89 -5.78 19.56 -9.83
N GLN A 90 -6.39 20.61 -9.28
CA GLN A 90 -5.71 21.81 -8.77
C GLN A 90 -4.76 21.51 -7.60
N ASP A 91 -5.12 20.59 -6.70
CA ASP A 91 -4.31 20.20 -5.54
C ASP A 91 -3.08 19.37 -5.94
N TYR A 92 -3.13 18.70 -7.11
CA TYR A 92 -1.98 18.04 -7.73
C TYR A 92 -1.03 19.06 -8.35
N GLU A 93 -1.56 20.02 -9.11
CA GLU A 93 -0.76 21.07 -9.75
C GLU A 93 0.01 21.91 -8.71
N GLU A 94 -0.62 22.26 -7.59
CA GLU A 94 0.05 23.00 -6.51
C GLU A 94 1.18 22.20 -5.86
N ARG A 95 1.01 20.89 -5.66
CA ARG A 95 2.06 20.01 -5.11
C ARG A 95 3.22 19.81 -6.06
N GLU A 96 2.95 19.62 -7.35
CA GLU A 96 4.01 19.57 -8.37
C GLU A 96 4.79 20.88 -8.45
N GLN A 97 4.11 22.03 -8.42
CA GLN A 97 4.77 23.33 -8.44
C GLN A 97 5.59 23.58 -7.17
N ALA A 98 5.14 23.12 -6.00
CA ALA A 98 5.88 23.24 -4.74
C ALA A 98 7.14 22.35 -4.75
N ALA A 99 7.04 21.12 -5.25
CA ALA A 99 8.16 20.20 -5.42
C ALA A 99 9.19 20.74 -6.44
N GLY A 100 8.72 21.25 -7.58
CA GLY A 100 9.55 21.84 -8.62
C GLY A 100 10.33 23.08 -8.14
N ARG A 101 9.69 23.95 -7.35
CA ARG A 101 10.35 25.13 -6.75
C ARG A 101 11.49 24.74 -5.80
N ARG A 102 11.28 23.72 -4.96
CA ARG A 102 12.33 23.21 -4.05
C ARG A 102 13.52 22.62 -4.82
N LEU A 103 13.26 21.83 -5.85
CA LEU A 103 14.30 21.21 -6.66
C LEU A 103 15.15 22.26 -7.41
N ASN A 104 14.51 23.29 -7.97
CA ASN A 104 15.21 24.38 -8.64
C ASN A 104 16.05 25.22 -7.66
N GLY A 105 15.57 25.44 -6.43
CA GLY A 105 16.34 26.09 -5.37
C GLY A 105 17.62 25.31 -5.02
N ILE A 106 17.52 23.98 -4.87
CA ILE A 106 18.67 23.12 -4.59
C ILE A 106 19.67 23.14 -5.77
N ARG A 107 19.19 23.05 -7.01
CA ARG A 107 20.04 23.12 -8.21
C ARG A 107 20.76 24.46 -8.33
N ALA A 108 20.07 25.57 -8.05
CA ALA A 108 20.67 26.91 -8.08
C ALA A 108 21.74 27.08 -7.00
N MET A 109 21.50 26.58 -5.79
CA MET A 109 22.47 26.62 -4.69
C MET A 109 23.73 25.82 -5.04
N LEU A 110 23.56 24.61 -5.56
CA LEU A 110 24.67 23.73 -5.91
C LEU A 110 25.47 24.27 -7.10
N GLY A 111 24.79 24.78 -8.14
CA GLY A 111 25.43 25.46 -9.26
C GLY A 111 26.18 26.72 -8.85
N GLY A 112 25.61 27.53 -7.95
CA GLY A 112 26.25 28.72 -7.40
C GLY A 112 27.51 28.40 -6.60
N ALA A 113 27.47 27.38 -5.73
CA ALA A 113 28.63 26.93 -4.97
C ALA A 113 29.78 26.49 -5.88
N ILE A 114 29.48 25.71 -6.93
CA ILE A 114 30.47 25.27 -7.92
C ILE A 114 31.09 26.47 -8.65
N ALA A 115 30.28 27.44 -9.08
CA ALA A 115 30.76 28.63 -9.77
C ALA A 115 31.70 29.47 -8.87
N VAL A 116 31.38 29.62 -7.58
CA VAL A 116 32.23 30.31 -6.61
C VAL A 116 33.56 29.57 -6.42
N CYS A 117 33.55 28.24 -6.31
CA CYS A 117 34.79 27.46 -6.23
C CYS A 117 35.67 27.67 -7.47
N PHE A 118 35.12 27.64 -8.68
CA PHE A 118 35.89 27.90 -9.89
C PHE A 118 36.44 29.33 -9.94
N ALA A 119 35.66 30.32 -9.52
CA ALA A 119 36.12 31.71 -9.47
C ALA A 119 37.27 31.89 -8.47
N LEU A 120 37.20 31.24 -7.30
CA LEU A 120 38.27 31.27 -6.30
C LEU A 120 39.53 30.57 -6.82
N ILE A 121 39.40 29.40 -7.44
CA ILE A 121 40.54 28.68 -8.05
C ILE A 121 41.20 29.55 -9.13
N ALA A 122 40.42 30.13 -10.03
CA ALA A 122 40.93 31.01 -11.08
C ALA A 122 41.62 32.25 -10.49
N TRP A 123 41.06 32.84 -9.44
CA TRP A 123 41.65 33.96 -8.72
C TRP A 123 43.00 33.61 -8.09
N PHE A 124 43.08 32.48 -7.36
CA PHE A 124 44.35 32.00 -6.78
C PHE A 124 45.40 31.69 -7.86
N CYS A 125 45.02 31.03 -8.96
CA CYS A 125 45.93 30.78 -10.07
C CYS A 125 46.45 32.06 -10.74
N LEU A 126 45.65 33.13 -10.78
CA LEU A 126 46.09 34.43 -11.30
C LEU A 126 47.06 35.13 -10.35
N GLN A 127 46.84 35.05 -9.04
CA GLN A 127 47.73 35.65 -8.04
C GLN A 127 49.10 34.97 -8.00
N ASP A 128 49.19 33.66 -8.22
CA ASP A 128 50.47 32.94 -8.24
C ASP A 128 51.33 33.23 -9.48
N TRP A 129 50.76 33.86 -10.52
CA TRP A 129 51.44 34.19 -11.78
C TRP A 129 51.97 35.64 -11.85
N THR A 130 51.63 36.50 -10.88
CA THR A 130 52.08 37.90 -10.79
C THR A 130 53.05 38.11 -9.66
#